data_AF-A0A6I1VXW1-F1
#
_entry.id   AF-A0A6I1VXW1-F1
#
_cell.length_a   1.000
_cell.length_b   1.000
_cell.length_c   1.000
_cell.angle_alpha   90.00
_cell.angle_beta   90.00
_cell.angle_gamma   90.00
#
_symmetry.space_group_name_H-M   'P 1'
#
loop_
_entity.id
_entity.type
_entity.pdbx_description
1 polymer ?
#
loop_
_entity_poly.entity_id
_entity_poly.type
_entity_poly.pdbx_seq_one_letter_code
_entity_poly.pdbx_strand_id
1 'polypeptide(L)' 'GQAIVTPNVIRGELIASYYALERLGIVENADAFAQNLIVERSATSPNRLNVLFPPDLVNQLRIFALQYQFRLQYAV' A
#
# COMPACT_ATOMS: atom_id res chain seq x y z
N GLY A 1 -22.80 12.47 9.85
CA GLY A 1 -21.65 13.38 9.80
C GLY A 1 -20.68 12.84 8.78
N GLN A 2 -20.20 13.66 7.84
CA GLN A 2 -19.23 13.21 6.83
C GLN A 2 -18.05 12.54 7.54
N ALA A 3 -17.70 11.32 7.15
CA ALA A 3 -16.53 10.64 7.66
C ALA A 3 -15.31 11.45 7.24
N ILE A 4 -14.78 12.27 8.13
CA ILE A 4 -13.52 12.97 7.91
C ILE A 4 -12.45 11.89 7.93
N VAL A 5 -11.95 11.53 6.75
CA VAL A 5 -10.83 10.59 6.62
C VAL A 5 -9.59 11.27 7.20
N THR A 6 -9.03 10.68 8.25
CA THR A 6 -7.79 11.15 8.89
C THR A 6 -6.60 10.30 8.46
N PRO A 7 -5.36 10.80 8.57
CA PRO A 7 -4.16 9.99 8.36
C PRO A 7 -4.16 8.69 9.18
N ASN A 8 -4.70 8.72 10.41
CA ASN A 8 -4.78 7.54 11.28
C ASN A 8 -5.76 6.48 10.75
N VAL A 9 -6.89 6.90 10.17
CA VAL A 9 -7.86 5.97 9.53
C VAL A 9 -7.20 5.30 8.33
N ILE A 10 -6.51 6.06 7.49
CA ILE A 10 -5.80 5.51 6.32
C ILE A 10 -4.69 4.56 6.75
N ARG A 11 -3.92 4.92 7.79
CA ARG A 11 -2.89 4.04 8.35
C ARG A 11 -3.46 2.71 8.84
N GLY A 12 -4.60 2.75 9.54
CA GLY A 12 -5.30 1.54 9.98
C GLY A 12 -5.71 0.64 8.81
N GLU A 13 -6.26 1.23 7.75
CA GLU A 13 -6.70 0.49 6.56
C GLU A 13 -5.53 -0.16 5.80
N LEU A 14 -4.41 0.57 5.65
CA LEU A 14 -3.21 0.04 5.02
C LEU A 14 -2.62 -1.14 5.81
N ILE A 15 -2.61 -1.07 7.14
CA ILE A 15 -2.19 -2.18 8.00
C ILE A 15 -3.13 -3.38 7.86
N ALA A 16 -4.45 -3.15 7.91
CA ALA A 16 -5.43 -4.22 7.75
C ALA A 16 -5.30 -4.93 6.40
N SER A 17 -5.11 -4.15 5.33
CA SER A 17 -4.84 -4.67 3.98
C SER A 17 -3.54 -5.47 3.94
N TYR A 18 -2.49 -5.02 4.63
CA TYR A 18 -1.22 -5.73 4.69
C TYR A 18 -1.33 -7.07 5.41
N TYR A 19 -2.08 -7.16 6.52
CA TYR A 19 -2.39 -8.46 7.15
C TYR A 19 -3.19 -9.39 6.23
N ALA A 20 -4.07 -8.86 5.38
CA ALA A 20 -4.75 -9.67 4.38
C ALA A 20 -3.77 -10.22 3.34
N LEU A 21 -2.81 -9.41 2.88
CA LEU A 21 -1.75 -9.85 1.96
C LEU A 21 -0.80 -10.88 2.61
N GLU A 22 -0.53 -10.75 3.90
CA GLU A 22 0.32 -11.69 4.65
C GLU A 22 -0.35 -13.07 4.73
N ARG A 23 -1.66 -13.11 4.98
CA ARG A 23 -2.45 -14.36 4.96
C ARG A 23 -2.49 -15.02 3.58
N LEU A 24 -2.34 -14.24 2.51
CA LEU A 24 -2.24 -14.74 1.13
C LEU A 24 -0.82 -15.19 0.76
N GLY A 25 0.17 -15.00 1.65
CA GLY A 25 1.57 -15.35 1.40
C GLY A 25 2.28 -14.43 0.41
N ILE A 26 1.77 -13.21 0.20
CA ILE A 26 2.35 -12.22 -0.72
C ILE A 26 3.41 -11.37 0.01
N VAL A 27 3.15 -11.07 1.28
CA VAL A 27 4.02 -10.28 2.15
C VAL A 27 4.27 -11.01 3.46
N GLU A 28 5.27 -10.59 4.21
CA GLU A 28 5.60 -11.11 5.53
C GLU A 28 5.82 -9.97 6.54
N ASN A 29 5.94 -10.33 7.82
CA ASN A 29 6.28 -9.43 8.93
C ASN A 29 5.34 -8.22 9.06
N ALA A 30 4.02 -8.44 9.07
CA ALA A 30 3.03 -7.37 9.15
C ALA A 30 3.19 -6.45 10.37
N ASP A 31 3.64 -6.97 11.51
CA ASP A 31 3.92 -6.16 12.70
C ASP A 31 5.09 -5.19 12.47
N ALA A 32 6.15 -5.63 11.80
CA ALA A 32 7.28 -4.78 11.44
C ALA A 32 6.88 -3.74 10.39
N PHE A 33 6.07 -4.13 9.41
CA PHE A 33 5.45 -3.20 8.46
C PHE A 33 4.63 -2.13 9.19
N ALA A 34 3.77 -2.54 10.13
CA ALA A 34 2.94 -1.62 10.89
C ALA A 34 3.77 -0.64 11.75
N GLN A 35 4.93 -1.03 12.26
CA GLN A 35 5.84 -0.12 12.99
C GLN A 35 6.51 0.91 12.08
N ASN A 36 6.86 0.52 10.86
CA ASN A 36 7.61 1.36 9.92
C ASN A 36 6.74 2.12 8.92
N LEU A 37 5.43 1.83 8.86
CA LEU A 37 4.47 2.55 8.03
C LEU A 37 4.26 3.98 8.55
N ILE A 38 4.59 4.96 7.71
CA ILE A 38 4.35 6.38 7.98
C ILE A 38 3.25 6.87 7.05
N VAL A 39 2.22 7.49 7.65
CA VAL A 39 1.12 8.14 6.94
C VAL A 39 0.94 9.52 7.56
N GLU A 40 1.21 10.56 6.79
CA GLU A 40 1.17 11.94 7.29
C GLU A 40 0.55 12.89 6.27
N ARG A 41 -0.06 13.97 6.76
CA ARG A 41 -0.54 15.05 5.90
C ARG A 41 0.65 15.94 5.52
N SER A 42 0.74 16.33 4.26
CA SER A 42 1.82 17.22 3.81
C SER A 42 1.73 18.58 4.53
N ALA A 43 2.86 19.05 5.05
CA ALA A 43 2.97 20.35 5.72
C ALA A 43 2.76 21.53 4.76
N THR A 44 3.01 21.35 3.46
CA THR A 44 2.93 22.41 2.44
C THR A 44 1.70 22.30 1.54
N SER A 45 1.04 21.14 1.50
CA SER A 45 -0.18 20.91 0.72
C SER A 45 -1.26 20.24 1.56
N PRO A 46 -2.28 20.99 2.02
CA PRO A 46 -3.37 20.44 2.82
C PRO A 46 -4.15 19.32 2.13
N ASN A 47 -4.08 19.22 0.80
CA ASN A 47 -4.80 18.22 0.01
C ASN A 47 -3.92 17.01 -0.36
N ARG A 48 -2.71 16.91 0.21
CA ARG A 48 -1.78 15.80 -0.06
C ARG A 48 -1.51 14.99 1.20
N LEU A 49 -1.57 13.67 1.06
CA LEU A 49 -1.12 12.71 2.05
C LEU A 49 0.18 12.08 1.55
N ASN A 50 1.20 12.03 2.39
CA ASN A 50 2.42 11.28 2.13
C ASN A 50 2.33 9.92 2.81
N VAL A 51 2.76 8.88 2.11
CA VAL A 51 2.84 7.52 2.65
C VAL A 51 4.24 6.97 2.37
N LEU A 52 4.96 6.60 3.42
CA LEU A 52 6.15 5.75 3.30
C LEU A 52 5.70 4.32 3.56
N PHE A 53 5.73 3.49 2.52
CA PHE A 53 5.24 2.12 2.55
C PHE A 53 6.45 1.17 2.37
N PRO A 54 6.97 0.55 3.44
CA PRO A 54 8.12 -0.36 3.39
C PRO A 54 7.66 -1.83 3.47
N PRO A 55 7.22 -2.44 2.35
CA PRO A 55 6.75 -3.81 2.38
C PRO A 55 7.92 -4.79 2.49
N ASP A 56 7.65 -5.91 3.14
CA ASP A 56 8.49 -7.10 3.14
C ASP A 56 7.80 -8.15 2.26
N LEU A 57 8.30 -8.28 1.03
CA LEU A 57 7.69 -9.13 0.00
C LEU A 57 8.25 -10.55 0.09
N VAL A 58 7.37 -11.55 0.15
CA VAL A 58 7.76 -12.96 0.15
C VAL A 58 8.48 -13.28 -1.16
N ASN A 59 9.53 -14.11 -1.07
CA ASN A 59 10.37 -14.56 -2.19
C ASN A 59 11.15 -13.46 -2.93
N GLN A 60 11.47 -12.35 -2.27
CA GLN A 60 12.41 -11.34 -2.80
C GLN A 60 12.00 -10.79 -4.19
N LEU A 61 10.69 -10.67 -4.49
CA LEU A 61 10.19 -10.02 -5.71
C LEU A 61 10.40 -8.49 -5.66
N ARG A 62 11.65 -8.05 -5.48
CA ARG A 62 12.03 -6.64 -5.34
C ARG A 62 11.99 -5.87 -6.66
N ILE A 63 12.14 -6.59 -7.77
CA ILE A 63 12.20 -6.01 -9.11
C ILE A 63 11.14 -6.70 -9.96
N PHE A 64 10.08 -5.98 -10.29
CA PHE A 64 9.04 -6.40 -11.19
C PHE A 64 9.11 -5.56 -12.46
N ALA A 65 9.69 -6.11 -13.52
CA ALA A 65 9.74 -5.47 -14.82
C ALA A 65 8.50 -5.87 -15.63
N LEU A 66 7.59 -4.93 -15.84
CA LEU A 66 6.39 -5.14 -16.63
C LEU A 66 6.42 -4.29 -17.90
N GLN A 67 6.10 -4.91 -19.04
CA GLN A 67 5.91 -4.22 -20.30
C GLN A 67 4.42 -4.07 -20.58
N TYR A 68 3.92 -2.84 -20.51
CA TYR A 68 2.58 -2.52 -20.99
C TYR A 68 2.60 -2.47 -22.52
N GLN A 69 2.01 -3.48 -23.17
CA GLN A 69 1.75 -3.44 -24.61
C GLN A 69 0.29 -3.08 -24.87
N PHE A 70 0.09 -2.10 -25.74
CA PHE A 70 -1.23 -1.84 -26.31
C PHE A 70 -1.64 -3.02 -27.20
N ARG A 71 -2.81 -3.60 -26.89
CA ARG A 71 -3.48 -4.60 -27.73
C ARG A 71 -4.89 -4.11 -28.02
N LEU A 72 -5.27 -4.16 -29.30
CA LEU A 72 -6.62 -3.85 -29.75
C LEU A 72 -7.52 -5.04 -29.42
N GLN A 73 -8.12 -5.04 -28.21
CA GLN A 73 -9.15 -5.97 -27.71
C GLN A 73 -8.85 -7.48 -27.84
N TYR A 74 -8.82 -8.20 -26.71
CA TYR A 74 -8.77 -9.66 -26.76
C TYR A 74 -10.03 -10.17 -27.46
N ALA A 75 -9.87 -10.93 -28.54
CA ALA A 75 -10.99 -11.65 -29.15
C ALA A 75 -11.54 -12.61 -28.09
N VAL A 76 -12.83 -12.47 -27.79
CA VAL A 76 -13.57 -13.33 -26.85
C VAL A 76 -13.75 -14.71 -27.46
#